data_AF-A0A9P5M6K6-F1
#
_entry.id   AF-A0A9P5M6K6-F1
#
_cell.length_a   1.000
_cell.length_b   1.000
_cell.length_c   1.000
_cell.angle_alpha   90.00
_cell.angle_beta   90.00
_cell.angle_gamma   90.00
#
_symmetry.space_group_name_H-M   'P 1'
#
loop_
_entity.id
_entity.type
_entity.pdbx_description
1 polymer ?
#
loop_
_entity_poly.entity_id
_entity_poly.type
_entity_poly.pdbx_seq_one_letter_code
_entity_poly.pdbx_strand_id
1 'polypeptide(L)'
;MLIMNPVHILCFGNSLTHGWPSNHPYALALEDTFQTFSPYISIKTDIQGLPGDQVVSPPGHYLPRLDILYNEIEVPYNWMVILGGTNDLTQNQDVDMVFEYLMRVWDYALSRGTQVLALTIPECGTCRPELDRRRDYLNGMIRAHQAENFHVLDLHDAIPYWRMPEEERRRIWTDGLHFTEEGYDRMGTLIGVELHRLMSVRGSKVEQGQHSLLLQKS
;
A
#
# COMPACT_ATOMS: atom_id res chain seq x y z
N MET A 1 -3.56 -30.86 -12.56
CA MET A 1 -3.18 -29.45 -12.36
C MET A 1 -3.87 -29.00 -11.09
N LEU A 2 -3.14 -28.80 -10.00
CA LEU A 2 -3.73 -28.17 -8.81
C LEU A 2 -3.93 -26.71 -9.18
N ILE A 3 -5.19 -26.28 -9.30
CA ILE A 3 -5.52 -24.86 -9.45
C ILE A 3 -5.22 -24.25 -8.09
N MET A 4 -4.09 -23.53 -7.98
CA MET A 4 -3.83 -22.70 -6.82
C MET A 4 -4.81 -21.54 -6.83
N ASN A 5 -5.46 -21.27 -5.70
CA ASN A 5 -6.28 -20.07 -5.57
C ASN A 5 -5.40 -18.84 -5.81
N PRO A 6 -5.93 -17.80 -6.48
CA PRO A 6 -5.18 -16.57 -6.73
C PRO A 6 -4.79 -15.92 -5.40
N VAL A 7 -3.62 -15.28 -5.37
CA VAL A 7 -3.21 -14.45 -4.24
C VAL A 7 -4.15 -13.26 -4.16
N HIS A 8 -4.89 -13.15 -3.06
CA HIS A 8 -5.89 -12.11 -2.87
C HIS A 8 -5.26 -10.89 -2.18
N ILE A 9 -5.34 -9.72 -2.82
CA ILE A 9 -4.68 -8.49 -2.39
C ILE A 9 -5.72 -7.41 -2.13
N LEU A 10 -5.79 -6.95 -0.88
CA LEU A 10 -6.58 -5.78 -0.50
C LEU A 10 -5.78 -4.50 -0.80
N CYS A 11 -6.26 -3.68 -1.74
CA CYS A 11 -5.75 -2.34 -1.97
C CYS A 11 -6.60 -1.36 -1.15
N PHE A 12 -6.10 -0.93 0.02
CA PHE A 12 -6.88 -0.18 1.00
C PHE A 12 -6.38 1.26 1.18
N GLY A 13 -7.31 2.21 1.17
CA GLY A 13 -6.93 3.59 1.51
C GLY A 13 -7.97 4.64 1.15
N ASN A 14 -7.47 5.79 0.72
CA ASN A 14 -8.25 6.98 0.42
C ASN A 14 -8.39 7.24 -1.10
N SER A 15 -8.46 8.52 -1.52
CA SER A 15 -8.56 8.96 -2.91
C SER A 15 -7.44 8.43 -3.81
N LEU A 16 -6.21 8.32 -3.28
CA LEU A 16 -5.06 7.79 -4.03
C LEU A 16 -5.18 6.28 -4.30
N THR A 17 -5.90 5.55 -3.44
CA THR A 17 -6.20 4.13 -3.69
C THR A 17 -7.38 3.97 -4.64
N HIS A 18 -8.36 4.87 -4.56
CA HIS A 18 -9.51 4.91 -5.47
C HIS A 18 -9.12 5.26 -6.91
N GLY A 19 -8.00 5.97 -7.11
CA GLY A 19 -7.64 6.51 -8.42
C GLY A 19 -8.35 7.82 -8.74
N TRP A 20 -8.74 8.60 -7.71
CA TRP A 20 -9.43 9.88 -7.90
C TRP A 20 -8.45 10.95 -8.44
N PRO A 21 -8.84 11.87 -9.36
CA PRO A 21 -10.18 12.10 -9.88
C PRO A 21 -10.59 11.31 -11.12
N SER A 22 -9.68 10.56 -11.75
CA SER A 22 -9.96 9.83 -12.99
C SER A 22 -10.76 8.53 -12.79
N ASN A 23 -10.91 8.06 -11.54
CA ASN A 23 -11.36 6.70 -11.22
C ASN A 23 -10.46 5.63 -11.86
N HIS A 24 -9.14 5.89 -11.84
CA HIS A 24 -8.11 5.00 -12.39
C HIS A 24 -7.22 4.47 -11.26
N PRO A 25 -7.66 3.42 -10.55
CA PRO A 25 -6.94 2.90 -9.40
C PRO A 25 -5.62 2.27 -9.83
N TYR A 26 -4.56 2.47 -9.03
CA TYR A 26 -3.24 1.89 -9.29
C TYR A 26 -3.24 0.36 -9.39
N ALA A 27 -4.27 -0.29 -8.85
CA ALA A 27 -4.41 -1.74 -8.83
C ALA A 27 -4.43 -2.36 -10.24
N LEU A 28 -4.87 -1.61 -11.27
CA LEU A 28 -4.86 -2.08 -12.67
C LEU A 28 -3.43 -2.35 -13.14
N ALA A 29 -2.57 -1.34 -13.08
CA ALA A 29 -1.17 -1.48 -13.47
C ALA A 29 -0.38 -2.39 -12.51
N LEU A 30 -0.77 -2.49 -11.24
CA LEU A 30 -0.22 -3.46 -10.30
C LEU A 30 -0.44 -4.88 -10.83
N GLU A 31 -1.68 -5.24 -11.18
CA GLU A 31 -2.03 -6.56 -11.69
C GLU A 31 -1.24 -6.90 -12.95
N ASP A 32 -1.25 -6.00 -13.95
CA ASP A 32 -0.54 -6.19 -15.22
C ASP A 32 0.97 -6.36 -15.01
N THR A 33 1.56 -5.51 -14.15
CA THR A 33 2.99 -5.54 -13.86
C THR A 33 3.36 -6.83 -13.14
N PHE A 34 2.62 -7.20 -12.09
CA PHE A 34 2.91 -8.42 -11.34
C PHE A 34 2.79 -9.66 -12.22
N GLN A 35 1.74 -9.75 -13.04
CA GLN A 35 1.51 -10.88 -13.94
C GLN A 35 2.63 -11.00 -15.01
N THR A 36 3.22 -9.88 -15.42
CA THR A 36 4.38 -9.85 -16.33
C THR A 36 5.62 -10.51 -15.71
N PHE A 37 5.89 -10.26 -14.42
CA PHE A 37 7.03 -10.86 -13.71
C PHE A 37 6.75 -12.26 -13.15
N SER A 38 5.49 -12.57 -12.85
CA SER A 38 5.04 -13.83 -12.25
C SER A 38 3.95 -14.50 -13.09
N PRO A 39 4.23 -14.96 -14.32
CA PRO A 39 3.20 -15.47 -15.23
C PRO A 39 2.42 -16.69 -14.69
N TYR A 40 2.94 -17.37 -13.68
CA TYR A 40 2.35 -18.58 -13.08
C TYR A 40 1.67 -18.35 -11.72
N ILE A 41 1.79 -17.15 -11.14
CA ILE A 41 1.12 -16.79 -9.89
C ILE A 41 -0.01 -15.84 -10.24
N SER A 42 -1.24 -16.34 -10.21
CA SER A 42 -2.42 -15.49 -10.38
C SER A 42 -2.63 -14.64 -9.12
N ILE A 43 -2.93 -13.37 -9.32
CA ILE A 43 -3.35 -12.46 -8.26
C ILE A 43 -4.74 -11.91 -8.56
N LYS A 44 -5.44 -11.47 -7.52
CA LYS A 44 -6.70 -10.74 -7.61
C LYS A 44 -6.66 -9.57 -6.64
N THR A 45 -6.96 -8.37 -7.11
CA THR A 45 -7.08 -7.19 -6.24
C THR A 45 -8.52 -6.92 -5.82
N ASP A 46 -8.67 -6.39 -4.62
CA ASP A 46 -9.90 -5.81 -4.09
C ASP A 46 -9.62 -4.34 -3.74
N ILE A 47 -10.27 -3.44 -4.47
CA ILE A 47 -9.97 -2.00 -4.44
C ILE A 47 -10.92 -1.32 -3.45
N GLN A 48 -10.38 -0.92 -2.31
CA GLN A 48 -11.09 -0.32 -1.20
C GLN A 48 -10.56 1.08 -0.91
N GLY A 49 -10.56 1.93 -1.94
CA GLY A 49 -10.28 3.36 -1.82
C GLY A 49 -11.54 4.17 -1.47
N LEU A 50 -11.45 5.06 -0.48
CA LEU A 50 -12.53 5.99 -0.14
C LEU A 50 -12.00 7.44 -0.13
N PRO A 51 -12.31 8.25 -1.16
CA PRO A 51 -11.88 9.64 -1.21
C PRO A 51 -12.24 10.42 0.07
N GLY A 52 -11.28 11.19 0.59
CA GLY A 52 -11.44 11.99 1.81
C GLY A 52 -11.31 11.22 3.15
N ASP A 53 -11.24 9.89 3.12
CA ASP A 53 -11.18 9.11 4.36
C ASP A 53 -9.87 9.30 5.12
N GLN A 54 -9.96 9.22 6.45
CA GLN A 54 -8.89 9.42 7.42
C GLN A 54 -8.59 8.12 8.16
N VAL A 55 -7.37 7.98 8.65
CA VAL A 55 -6.97 6.83 9.48
C VAL A 55 -7.49 7.01 10.91
N VAL A 56 -7.36 8.23 11.46
CA VAL A 56 -7.84 8.55 12.81
C VAL A 56 -9.36 8.44 12.86
N SER A 57 -9.85 7.52 13.69
CA SER A 57 -11.27 7.17 13.79
C SER A 57 -11.80 7.37 15.23
N PRO A 58 -12.82 8.21 15.44
CA PRO A 58 -13.49 9.12 14.49
C PRO A 58 -12.65 10.37 14.12
N PRO A 59 -12.92 11.06 12.99
CA PRO A 59 -14.03 10.84 12.06
C PRO A 59 -13.70 9.90 10.88
N GLY A 60 -12.48 9.39 10.80
CA GLY A 60 -12.07 8.43 9.78
C GLY A 60 -12.73 7.07 9.92
N HIS A 61 -12.66 6.26 8.86
CA HIS A 61 -13.37 5.00 8.75
C HIS A 61 -12.46 3.80 8.46
N TYR A 62 -11.14 3.94 8.53
CA TYR A 62 -10.21 2.84 8.19
C TYR A 62 -10.50 1.58 9.01
N LEU A 63 -10.51 1.66 10.35
CA LEU A 63 -10.78 0.50 11.21
C LEU A 63 -12.20 -0.07 11.03
N PRO A 64 -13.30 0.73 11.07
CA PRO A 64 -14.64 0.20 10.82
C PRO A 64 -14.80 -0.47 9.46
N ARG A 65 -14.23 0.10 8.39
CA ARG A 65 -14.29 -0.48 7.04
C ARG A 65 -13.49 -1.78 6.96
N LEU A 66 -12.32 -1.81 7.59
CA LEU A 66 -11.51 -3.02 7.64
C LEU A 66 -12.23 -4.14 8.41
N ASP A 67 -12.93 -3.78 9.49
CA ASP A 67 -13.70 -4.75 10.27
C ASP A 67 -14.83 -5.38 9.46
N ILE A 68 -15.59 -4.58 8.71
CA ILE A 68 -16.62 -5.08 7.80
C ILE A 68 -16.00 -6.01 6.74
N LEU A 69 -14.96 -5.55 6.04
CA LEU A 69 -14.31 -6.32 4.97
C LEU A 69 -13.81 -7.69 5.44
N TYR A 70 -13.10 -7.74 6.57
CA TYR A 70 -12.56 -8.99 7.09
C TYR A 70 -13.61 -9.94 7.69
N ASN A 71 -14.76 -9.42 8.11
CA ASN A 71 -15.86 -10.24 8.62
C ASN A 71 -16.75 -10.79 7.49
N GLU A 72 -16.80 -10.13 6.34
CA GLU A 72 -17.66 -10.51 5.20
C GLU A 72 -16.94 -11.29 4.10
N ILE A 73 -15.60 -11.29 4.10
CA ILE A 73 -14.80 -11.93 3.05
C ILE A 73 -14.86 -13.46 3.08
N GLU A 74 -15.13 -14.07 1.93
CA GLU A 74 -15.13 -15.53 1.76
C GLU A 74 -13.71 -16.11 1.61
N VAL A 75 -12.82 -15.39 0.93
CA VAL A 75 -11.44 -15.81 0.64
C VAL A 75 -10.46 -14.84 1.32
N PRO A 76 -9.78 -15.23 2.40
CA PRO A 76 -8.91 -14.33 3.16
C PRO A 76 -7.88 -13.61 2.30
N TYR A 77 -7.61 -12.34 2.62
CA TYR A 77 -6.53 -11.61 1.97
C TYR A 77 -5.17 -12.21 2.34
N ASN A 78 -4.30 -12.36 1.35
CA ASN A 78 -2.90 -12.73 1.57
C ASN A 78 -2.04 -11.49 1.79
N TRP A 79 -2.42 -10.38 1.18
CA TRP A 79 -1.73 -9.09 1.25
C TRP A 79 -2.72 -7.95 1.43
N MET A 80 -2.28 -6.91 2.13
CA MET A 80 -2.90 -5.60 2.15
C MET A 80 -1.85 -4.57 1.72
N VAL A 81 -2.12 -3.87 0.62
CA VAL A 81 -1.39 -2.66 0.23
C VAL A 81 -2.16 -1.48 0.79
N ILE A 82 -1.52 -0.66 1.62
CA ILE A 82 -2.21 0.41 2.35
C ILE A 82 -1.51 1.76 2.24
N LEU A 83 -2.28 2.80 1.92
CA LEU A 83 -1.87 4.20 1.98
C LEU A 83 -2.86 4.98 2.84
N GLY A 84 -2.40 5.56 3.95
CA GLY A 84 -3.20 6.37 4.85
C GLY A 84 -2.42 7.56 5.42
N GLY A 85 -3.13 8.57 5.92
CA GLY A 85 -2.56 9.77 6.56
C GLY A 85 -2.62 11.03 5.71
N THR A 86 -2.83 10.95 4.40
CA THR A 86 -2.94 12.12 3.51
C THR A 86 -4.00 13.12 3.99
N ASN A 87 -5.23 12.64 4.25
CA ASN A 87 -6.33 13.50 4.68
C ASN A 87 -6.19 13.90 6.15
N ASP A 88 -5.63 13.04 6.99
CA ASP A 88 -5.41 13.34 8.40
C ASP A 88 -4.47 14.55 8.56
N LEU A 89 -3.40 14.61 7.75
CA LEU A 89 -2.48 15.73 7.74
C LEU A 89 -3.15 17.03 7.25
N THR A 90 -3.98 16.97 6.20
CA THR A 90 -4.72 18.13 5.68
C THR A 90 -5.79 18.63 6.65
N GLN A 91 -6.37 17.74 7.45
CA GLN A 91 -7.32 18.07 8.53
C GLN A 91 -6.63 18.43 9.86
N ASN A 92 -5.30 18.59 9.87
CA ASN A 92 -4.51 18.94 11.05
C ASN A 92 -4.62 17.96 12.23
N GLN A 93 -4.82 16.68 11.96
CA GLN A 93 -4.72 15.64 12.98
C GLN A 93 -3.30 15.56 13.55
N ASP A 94 -3.19 15.23 14.83
CA ASP A 94 -1.90 15.03 15.47
C ASP A 94 -1.11 13.88 14.81
N VAL A 95 0.18 14.09 14.54
CA VAL A 95 0.96 13.15 13.72
C VAL A 95 1.22 11.83 14.45
N ASP A 96 1.47 11.89 15.75
CA ASP A 96 1.69 10.69 16.57
C ASP A 96 0.38 9.89 16.68
N MET A 97 -0.77 10.58 16.81
CA MET A 97 -2.10 9.96 16.75
C MET A 97 -2.36 9.26 15.41
N VAL A 98 -2.01 9.89 14.28
CA VAL A 98 -2.16 9.27 12.96
C VAL A 98 -1.33 8.00 12.86
N PHE A 99 -0.09 8.03 13.36
CA PHE A 99 0.78 6.86 13.38
C PHE A 99 0.24 5.74 14.28
N GLU A 100 -0.27 6.07 15.47
CA GLU A 100 -0.91 5.09 16.36
C GLU A 100 -2.10 4.40 15.67
N TYR A 101 -2.94 5.14 14.97
CA TYR A 101 -4.07 4.58 14.24
C TYR A 101 -3.63 3.75 13.03
N LEU A 102 -2.57 4.16 12.32
CA LEU A 102 -1.98 3.35 11.26
C LEU A 102 -1.50 2.00 11.80
N MET A 103 -0.80 1.98 12.94
CA MET A 103 -0.39 0.74 13.60
C MET A 103 -1.59 -0.16 13.92
N ARG A 104 -2.66 0.38 14.49
CA ARG A 104 -3.88 -0.41 14.76
C ARG A 104 -4.48 -1.03 13.49
N VAL A 105 -4.46 -0.31 12.37
CA VAL A 105 -4.95 -0.81 11.07
C VAL A 105 -4.05 -1.91 10.53
N TRP A 106 -2.72 -1.75 10.63
CA TRP A 106 -1.77 -2.78 10.22
C TRP A 106 -1.90 -4.03 11.08
N ASP A 107 -1.91 -3.87 12.41
CA ASP A 107 -2.04 -4.96 13.37
C ASP A 107 -3.33 -5.76 13.15
N TYR A 108 -4.43 -5.09 12.80
CA TYR A 108 -5.70 -5.75 12.49
C TYR A 108 -5.57 -6.74 11.31
N ALA A 109 -4.83 -6.36 10.26
CA ALA A 109 -4.55 -7.23 9.12
C ALA A 109 -3.53 -8.32 9.47
N LEU A 110 -2.42 -7.94 10.11
CA LEU A 110 -1.34 -8.85 10.51
C LEU A 110 -1.86 -9.96 11.45
N SER A 111 -2.72 -9.64 12.40
CA SER A 111 -3.30 -10.61 13.34
C SER A 111 -4.20 -11.66 12.67
N ARG A 112 -4.58 -11.45 11.41
CA ARG A 112 -5.41 -12.36 10.60
C ARG A 112 -4.58 -13.12 9.56
N GLY A 113 -3.26 -13.02 9.62
CA GLY A 113 -2.34 -13.70 8.70
C GLY A 113 -2.14 -12.96 7.37
N THR A 114 -2.68 -11.76 7.21
CA THR A 114 -2.45 -10.92 6.04
C THR A 114 -1.08 -10.26 6.14
N GLN A 115 -0.30 -10.27 5.06
CA GLN A 115 0.94 -9.49 4.97
C GLN A 115 0.62 -8.03 4.64
N VAL A 116 1.38 -7.08 5.18
CA VAL A 116 1.13 -5.65 4.96
C VAL A 116 2.26 -5.03 4.17
N LEU A 117 1.91 -4.34 3.08
CA LEU A 117 2.79 -3.40 2.37
C LEU A 117 2.26 -1.98 2.59
N ALA A 118 2.86 -1.28 3.56
CA ALA A 118 2.54 0.11 3.85
C ALA A 118 3.24 1.04 2.87
N LEU A 119 2.50 2.02 2.34
CA LEU A 119 3.01 3.05 1.46
C LEU A 119 3.22 4.34 2.27
N THR A 120 4.40 4.94 2.14
CA THR A 120 4.61 6.30 2.67
C THR A 120 3.73 7.30 1.92
N ILE A 121 3.32 8.38 2.59
CA ILE A 121 2.48 9.43 2.00
C ILE A 121 3.31 10.22 0.97
N PRO A 122 2.84 10.40 -0.28
CA PRO A 122 3.60 11.10 -1.31
C PRO A 122 3.69 12.62 -1.05
N GLU A 123 4.52 13.29 -1.85
CA GLU A 123 4.64 14.74 -1.83
C GLU A 123 3.30 15.44 -2.17
N CYS A 124 3.19 16.75 -1.86
CA CYS A 124 1.99 17.53 -2.13
C CYS A 124 2.38 18.93 -2.61
N GLY A 125 2.26 19.14 -3.92
CA GLY A 125 2.62 20.37 -4.60
C GLY A 125 1.76 21.59 -4.26
N THR A 126 0.57 21.36 -3.72
CA THR A 126 -0.43 22.41 -3.43
C THR A 126 -0.71 22.56 -1.93
N CYS A 127 -0.07 21.74 -1.09
CA CYS A 127 -0.19 21.82 0.36
C CYS A 127 0.66 22.95 0.92
N ARG A 128 0.37 23.36 2.17
CA ARG A 128 1.19 24.35 2.86
C ARG A 128 2.54 23.73 3.26
N PRO A 129 3.65 24.49 3.24
CA PRO A 129 4.98 23.95 3.59
C PRO A 129 5.08 23.31 4.99
N GLU A 130 4.24 23.72 5.94
CA GLU A 130 4.20 23.10 7.28
C GLU A 130 3.76 21.63 7.22
N LEU A 131 2.95 21.25 6.22
CA LEU A 131 2.54 19.86 6.02
C LEU A 131 3.71 18.98 5.59
N ASP A 132 4.71 19.52 4.90
CA ASP A 132 5.88 18.74 4.46
C ASP A 132 6.63 18.19 5.68
N ARG A 133 6.90 19.03 6.70
CA ARG A 133 7.58 18.57 7.92
C ARG A 133 6.78 17.53 8.69
N ARG A 134 5.46 17.71 8.78
CA ARG A 134 4.57 16.76 9.45
C ARG A 134 4.50 15.43 8.70
N ARG A 135 4.45 15.48 7.37
CA ARG A 135 4.52 14.30 6.50
C ARG A 135 5.87 13.60 6.62
N ASP A 136 6.97 14.33 6.59
CA ASP A 136 8.32 13.77 6.71
C ASP A 136 8.49 13.04 8.05
N TYR A 137 7.97 13.63 9.12
CA TYR A 137 7.96 13.02 10.44
C TYR A 137 7.11 11.73 10.46
N LEU A 138 5.89 11.76 9.93
CA LEU A 138 5.03 10.57 9.82
C LEU A 138 5.66 9.47 8.96
N ASN A 139 6.16 9.82 7.78
CA ASN A 139 6.84 8.90 6.87
C ASN A 139 8.12 8.32 7.50
N GLY A 140 8.83 9.10 8.33
CA GLY A 140 9.95 8.62 9.14
C GLY A 140 9.52 7.49 10.09
N MET A 141 8.40 7.67 10.78
CA MET A 141 7.85 6.62 11.66
C MET A 141 7.38 5.40 10.88
N ILE A 142 6.70 5.57 9.72
CA ILE A 142 6.29 4.46 8.84
C ILE A 142 7.51 3.63 8.41
N ARG A 143 8.57 4.28 7.94
CA ARG A 143 9.81 3.60 7.50
C ARG A 143 10.52 2.88 8.64
N ALA A 144 10.50 3.45 9.84
CA ALA A 144 11.17 2.89 11.01
C ALA A 144 10.36 1.74 11.66
N HIS A 145 9.07 1.61 11.34
CA HIS A 145 8.23 0.56 11.91
C HIS A 145 8.68 -0.83 11.44
N GLN A 146 8.77 -1.76 12.40
CA GLN A 146 9.14 -3.15 12.15
C GLN A 146 8.16 -4.07 12.87
N ALA A 147 7.58 -4.99 12.11
CA ALA A 147 6.78 -6.10 12.60
C ALA A 147 6.96 -7.30 11.67
N GLU A 148 6.65 -8.50 12.15
CA GLU A 148 6.65 -9.68 11.29
C GLU A 148 5.61 -9.52 10.18
N ASN A 149 5.95 -9.88 8.93
CA ASN A 149 5.07 -9.77 7.76
C ASN A 149 4.63 -8.33 7.41
N PHE A 150 5.30 -7.33 7.98
CA PHE A 150 5.14 -5.92 7.63
C PHE A 150 6.28 -5.44 6.74
N HIS A 151 5.92 -4.72 5.68
CA HIS A 151 6.83 -4.21 4.65
C HIS A 151 6.48 -2.76 4.34
N VAL A 152 7.46 -2.00 3.86
CA VAL A 152 7.29 -0.60 3.49
C VAL A 152 7.78 -0.38 2.06
N LEU A 153 6.98 0.32 1.26
CA LEU A 153 7.41 0.93 0.01
C LEU A 153 7.42 2.45 0.18
N ASP A 154 8.59 3.06 -0.03
CA ASP A 154 8.78 4.50 0.05
C ASP A 154 8.26 5.20 -1.21
N LEU A 155 6.93 5.25 -1.35
CA LEU A 155 6.24 5.94 -2.43
C LEU A 155 6.60 7.44 -2.51
N HIS A 156 6.92 8.06 -1.36
CA HIS A 156 7.31 9.45 -1.29
C HIS A 156 8.59 9.73 -2.09
N ASP A 157 9.60 8.87 -1.93
CA ASP A 157 10.84 8.98 -2.71
C ASP A 157 10.67 8.44 -4.13
N ALA A 158 9.84 7.42 -4.34
CA ALA A 158 9.67 6.76 -5.64
C ALA A 158 8.90 7.62 -6.68
N ILE A 159 8.00 8.49 -6.24
CA ILE A 159 7.28 9.44 -7.10
C ILE A 159 7.42 10.85 -6.49
N PRO A 160 8.58 11.52 -6.65
CA PRO A 160 8.76 12.85 -6.10
C PRO A 160 7.95 13.87 -6.92
N TYR A 161 7.39 14.88 -6.25
CA TYR A 161 6.79 16.05 -6.90
C TYR A 161 7.85 17.11 -7.20
N TRP A 162 8.64 17.51 -6.20
CA TRP A 162 9.50 18.69 -6.27
C TRP A 162 10.78 18.45 -7.06
N ARG A 163 11.36 17.25 -6.95
CA ARG A 163 12.57 16.86 -7.69
C ARG A 163 12.30 16.41 -9.12
N MET A 164 11.03 16.19 -9.47
CA MET A 164 10.62 15.78 -10.81
C MET A 164 10.63 16.97 -11.78
N PRO A 165 11.23 16.84 -12.98
CA PRO A 165 11.18 17.87 -14.01
C PRO A 165 9.75 18.28 -14.33
N GLU A 166 9.52 19.56 -14.60
CA GLU A 166 8.16 20.11 -14.76
C GLU A 166 7.34 19.41 -15.85
N GLU A 167 7.98 19.06 -16.99
CA GLU A 167 7.32 18.34 -18.08
C GLU A 167 6.84 16.94 -17.67
N GLU A 168 7.66 16.22 -16.90
CA GLU A 168 7.27 14.92 -16.37
C GLU A 168 6.23 15.07 -15.26
N ARG A 169 6.37 16.08 -14.41
CA ARG A 169 5.43 16.38 -13.33
C ARG A 169 4.03 16.62 -13.86
N ARG A 170 3.87 17.35 -14.96
CA ARG A 170 2.57 17.56 -15.64
C ARG A 170 1.96 16.28 -16.21
N ARG A 171 2.77 15.27 -16.53
CA ARG A 171 2.28 13.98 -17.00
C ARG A 171 1.86 13.07 -15.86
N ILE A 172 2.50 13.17 -14.70
CA ILE A 172 2.30 12.26 -13.56
C ILE A 172 1.30 12.82 -12.53
N TRP A 173 1.29 14.12 -12.33
CA TRP A 173 0.50 14.79 -11.30
C TRP A 173 -0.58 15.68 -11.92
N THR A 174 -1.78 15.70 -11.31
CA THR A 174 -2.90 16.53 -11.77
C THR A 174 -2.96 17.87 -11.03
N ASP A 175 -3.31 17.85 -9.75
CA ASP A 175 -3.53 19.02 -8.90
C ASP A 175 -2.45 19.19 -7.82
N GLY A 176 -1.33 18.47 -7.97
CA GLY A 176 -0.25 18.42 -7.00
C GLY A 176 -0.51 17.56 -5.78
N LEU A 177 -1.68 16.94 -5.66
CA LEU A 177 -1.97 15.92 -4.64
C LEU A 177 -2.29 14.57 -5.28
N HIS A 178 -3.10 14.58 -6.34
CA HIS A 178 -3.53 13.41 -7.06
C HIS A 178 -2.67 13.17 -8.32
N PHE A 179 -2.69 11.92 -8.77
CA PHE A 179 -2.01 11.51 -9.99
C PHE A 179 -2.94 11.60 -11.21
N THR A 180 -2.34 11.67 -12.39
CA THR A 180 -3.01 11.35 -13.65
C THR A 180 -3.19 9.84 -13.78
N GLU A 181 -3.87 9.35 -14.82
CA GLU A 181 -3.88 7.92 -15.14
C GLU A 181 -2.45 7.36 -15.29
N GLU A 182 -1.56 8.08 -15.99
CA GLU A 182 -0.15 7.71 -16.13
C GLU A 182 0.58 7.66 -14.77
N GLY A 183 0.27 8.57 -13.85
CA GLY A 183 0.86 8.56 -12.52
C GLY A 183 0.34 7.42 -11.63
N TYR A 184 -0.94 7.08 -11.74
CA TYR A 184 -1.51 5.91 -11.05
C TYR A 184 -0.97 4.61 -11.64
N ASP A 185 -0.75 4.53 -12.96
CA ASP A 185 -0.08 3.40 -13.59
C ASP A 185 1.34 3.25 -13.06
N ARG A 186 2.09 4.36 -12.97
CA ARG A 186 3.44 4.36 -12.39
C ARG A 186 3.43 3.86 -10.95
N MET A 187 2.49 4.34 -10.12
CA MET A 187 2.31 3.86 -8.75
C MET A 187 2.02 2.35 -8.72
N GLY A 188 1.11 1.88 -9.57
CA GLY A 188 0.75 0.47 -9.69
C GLY A 188 1.93 -0.41 -10.09
N THR A 189 2.71 0.00 -11.09
CA THR A 189 3.92 -0.69 -11.53
C THR A 189 4.94 -0.82 -10.41
N LEU A 190 5.21 0.26 -9.67
CA LEU A 190 6.15 0.21 -8.54
C LEU A 190 5.70 -0.79 -7.46
N ILE A 191 4.40 -0.80 -7.14
CA ILE A 191 3.83 -1.73 -6.16
C ILE A 191 3.88 -3.16 -6.69
N GLY A 192 3.54 -3.39 -7.96
CA GLY A 192 3.56 -4.72 -8.58
C GLY A 192 4.96 -5.34 -8.61
N VAL A 193 5.98 -4.55 -8.93
CA VAL A 193 7.40 -4.97 -8.86
C VAL A 193 7.79 -5.34 -7.44
N GLU A 194 7.42 -4.51 -6.45
CA GLU A 194 7.79 -4.75 -5.06
C GLU A 194 7.09 -5.99 -4.49
N LEU A 195 5.81 -6.18 -4.78
CA LEU A 195 5.08 -7.39 -4.39
C LEU A 195 5.67 -8.64 -5.03
N HIS A 196 6.04 -8.60 -6.32
CA HIS A 196 6.76 -9.70 -6.96
C HIS A 196 8.04 -10.05 -6.18
N ARG A 197 8.87 -9.03 -5.92
CA ARG A 197 10.13 -9.20 -5.17
C ARG A 197 9.90 -9.84 -3.80
N LEU A 198 8.92 -9.34 -3.03
CA LEU A 198 8.59 -9.84 -1.70
C LEU A 198 8.10 -11.29 -1.73
N MET A 199 7.22 -11.64 -2.67
CA MET A 199 6.70 -13.00 -2.81
C MET A 199 7.77 -13.99 -3.27
N SER A 200 8.67 -13.60 -4.17
CA SER A 200 9.78 -14.45 -4.63
C SER A 200 10.79 -14.75 -3.52
N VAL A 201 11.18 -13.75 -2.72
CA VAL A 201 12.09 -13.96 -1.57
C VAL A 201 11.49 -14.91 -0.54
N ARG A 202 10.18 -14.82 -0.31
CA ARG A 202 9.49 -15.69 0.65
C ARG A 202 9.44 -17.14 0.16
N GLY A 203 9.18 -17.36 -1.13
CA GLY A 203 9.25 -18.69 -1.75
C GLY A 203 10.61 -19.36 -1.52
N SER A 204 11.71 -18.64 -1.77
CA SER A 204 13.05 -19.18 -1.56
C SER A 204 13.37 -19.53 -0.10
N LYS A 205 12.89 -18.73 0.87
CA LYS A 205 13.09 -19.02 2.31
C LYS A 205 12.34 -20.27 2.77
N VAL A 206 11.12 -20.49 2.27
CA VAL A 206 10.32 -21.69 2.60
C VAL A 206 10.98 -22.95 2.04
N GLU A 207 11.45 -22.92 0.79
CA GLU A 207 12.14 -24.05 0.16
C GLU A 207 13.45 -24.41 0.89
N GLN A 208 14.25 -23.42 1.28
CA GLN A 208 15.49 -23.65 2.04
C GLN A 208 15.23 -24.23 3.45
N GLY A 209 14.18 -23.75 4.13
CA GLY A 209 13.79 -24.28 5.44
C GLY A 209 13.34 -25.75 5.39
N GLN A 210 12.55 -26.11 4.37
CA GLN A 210 12.10 -27.49 4.16
C GLN A 210 13.28 -28.43 3.80
N HIS A 211 14.22 -27.97 2.98
CA HIS A 211 15.40 -28.77 2.63
C HIS A 211 16.32 -29.02 3.85
N SER A 212 16.46 -28.04 4.74
CA SER A 212 17.25 -28.21 5.97
C SER A 212 16.61 -29.18 6.97
N LEU A 213 15.28 -29.18 7.09
CA LEU A 213 14.51 -30.10 7.94
C LEU A 213 14.56 -31.56 7.45
N LEU A 214 14.63 -31.79 6.13
CA LEU A 214 14.79 -33.13 5.55
C LEU A 214 16.18 -33.71 5.83
N LEU A 215 17.22 -32.87 5.77
CA LEU A 215 18.60 -33.29 6.04
C LEU A 215 18.88 -33.58 7.53
N GLN A 216 18.12 -32.98 8.46
CA GLN A 216 18.23 -33.27 9.90
C GLN A 216 17.48 -34.53 10.35
N LYS A 217 16.63 -35.11 9.49
CA LYS A 217 15.90 -36.36 9.76
C LYS A 217 16.51 -37.58 9.07
N SER A 218 17.70 -37.43 8.48
CA SER A 218 18.48 -38.48 7.81
C SER A 218 19.64 -38.89 8.71
#